data_AF-A0A1S1ESG8-F1
#
_entry.id   AF-A0A1S1ESG8-F1
#
_cell.length_a   1.000
_cell.length_b   1.000
_cell.length_c   1.000
_cell.angle_alpha   90.00
_cell.angle_beta   90.00
_cell.angle_gamma   90.00
#
_symmetry.space_group_name_H-M   'P 1'
#
loop_
_entity.id
_entity.type
_entity.pdbx_description
1 polymer ?
#
loop_
_entity_poly.entity_id
_entity_poly.type
_entity_poly.pdbx_seq_one_letter_code
_entity_poly.pdbx_strand_id
1 'polypeptide(L)'
;MTKAIDTGIARISQLTAIEAVLWLFSVVVVTSWTDPLQGAQIGTILLAFFCLRTFLGNGGRTITPLGVFALVTLFTAAFPAYEAWDDTRVSSEALRTAVGLTYLLTFLVTMISWRFGREIRFDKKVLPGRWLFILIGLALYAFSYQFRASNLLPGIIIESPAIVGILLVSFGAWWSRSVILLVLSLPVVLGMSAVYVLDIHSGQGRLRIAAVGLGLLVLFAIRVRGFWIKLLAIVMGPGALMVFATLRKAHQESINKGNSANRTGLESLTDPFVTFANLVDLHEQGRFEFQGGKNLLTPLTPIAPESWDLPRAVGYELVKYWKPEKAIPKYDWYSVAANATGEWYWMWGSIGVVIGGLVLGLGIALFNWAVTRGHAALQTRWWAPALFITAVTFAAGLGDLIWGGLHIYWFRTLPRIGLEIAIAFFVAFVVGIVSLFRSDKTRLTESTEEEELTSEPVQAVNAIERVADEPVSETDSEPEPVSEVEPEPVPAAEPEPVMVADSGEQVVPESGPAVTVVKQSAPDNKNDNTKLRVAAAAFATAGAAGAIGWLVRTRPNAEVDARAEKLLHEMFNEK
;
A
#
# COMPACT_ATOMS: atom_id res chain seq x y z
N MET A 1 -39.98 -19.23 -4.61
CA MET A 1 -38.52 -19.24 -4.83
C MET A 1 -37.79 -18.14 -4.04
N THR A 2 -38.37 -16.95 -3.91
CA THR A 2 -37.85 -15.83 -3.08
C THR A 2 -37.72 -16.15 -1.58
N LYS A 3 -38.74 -16.71 -0.92
CA LYS A 3 -38.65 -17.11 0.51
C LYS A 3 -37.50 -18.08 0.83
N ALA A 4 -37.20 -19.03 -0.05
CA ALA A 4 -36.11 -20.00 0.16
C ALA A 4 -34.72 -19.35 0.02
N ILE A 5 -34.60 -18.37 -0.88
CA ILE A 5 -33.40 -17.55 -1.05
C ILE A 5 -33.22 -16.62 0.15
N ASP A 6 -34.28 -15.99 0.63
CA ASP A 6 -34.25 -15.11 1.81
C ASP A 6 -33.90 -15.90 3.10
N THR A 7 -34.40 -17.12 3.23
CA THR A 7 -34.06 -18.03 4.35
C THR A 7 -32.61 -18.52 4.25
N GLY A 8 -32.09 -18.74 3.03
CA GLY A 8 -30.68 -19.07 2.79
C GLY A 8 -29.75 -17.90 3.12
N ILE A 9 -30.12 -16.67 2.75
CA ILE A 9 -29.37 -15.45 3.07
C ILE A 9 -29.37 -15.19 4.58
N ALA A 10 -30.50 -15.39 5.27
CA ALA A 10 -30.58 -15.28 6.72
C ALA A 10 -29.65 -16.29 7.42
N ARG A 11 -29.62 -17.55 6.99
CA ARG A 11 -28.72 -18.58 7.53
C ARG A 11 -27.23 -18.29 7.27
N ILE A 12 -26.88 -17.79 6.08
CA ILE A 12 -25.50 -17.39 5.76
C ILE A 12 -25.08 -16.18 6.61
N SER A 13 -25.99 -15.21 6.81
CA SER A 13 -25.73 -14.04 7.66
C SER A 13 -25.56 -14.41 9.15
N GLN A 14 -26.33 -15.39 9.64
CA GLN A 14 -26.20 -15.92 11.01
C GLN A 14 -24.89 -16.68 11.21
N LEU A 15 -24.44 -17.47 10.22
CA LEU A 15 -23.13 -18.14 10.26
C LEU A 15 -21.97 -17.12 10.32
N THR A 16 -22.07 -16.00 9.59
CA THR A 16 -21.06 -14.92 9.68
C THR A 16 -21.09 -14.16 11.00
N ALA A 17 -22.26 -14.02 11.64
CA ALA A 17 -22.38 -13.35 12.94
C ALA A 17 -21.79 -14.22 14.06
N ILE A 18 -22.07 -15.53 14.05
CA ILE A 18 -21.48 -16.47 15.02
C ILE A 18 -19.97 -16.52 14.85
N GLU A 19 -19.47 -16.61 13.61
CA GLU A 19 -18.03 -16.57 13.33
C GLU A 19 -17.39 -15.29 13.89
N ALA A 20 -18.02 -14.13 13.69
CA ALA A 20 -17.53 -12.87 14.23
C ALA A 20 -17.48 -12.84 15.76
N VAL A 21 -18.52 -13.36 16.43
CA VAL A 21 -18.56 -13.45 17.90
C VAL A 21 -17.45 -14.36 18.41
N LEU A 22 -17.20 -15.49 17.74
CA LEU A 22 -16.12 -16.41 18.11
C LEU A 22 -14.74 -15.75 17.96
N TRP A 23 -14.52 -15.01 16.86
CA TRP A 23 -13.26 -14.30 16.66
C TRP A 23 -13.06 -13.18 17.68
N LEU A 24 -14.09 -12.39 17.98
CA LEU A 24 -14.03 -11.36 19.03
C LEU A 24 -13.79 -11.98 20.41
N PHE A 25 -14.48 -13.07 20.74
CA PHE A 25 -14.26 -13.81 21.98
C PHE A 25 -12.82 -14.31 22.08
N SER A 26 -12.24 -14.79 20.98
CA SER A 26 -10.84 -15.22 20.95
C SER A 26 -9.86 -14.08 21.24
N VAL A 27 -10.15 -12.84 20.81
CA VAL A 27 -9.36 -11.65 21.18
C VAL A 27 -9.39 -11.44 22.70
N VAL A 28 -10.58 -11.51 23.30
CA VAL A 28 -10.76 -11.36 24.76
C VAL A 28 -10.03 -12.45 25.54
N VAL A 29 -10.09 -13.70 25.07
CA VAL A 29 -9.38 -14.84 25.67
C VAL A 29 -7.86 -14.61 25.64
N VAL A 30 -7.32 -14.13 24.52
CA VAL A 30 -5.89 -13.84 24.37
C VAL A 30 -5.46 -12.73 25.33
N THR A 31 -6.21 -11.63 25.43
CA THR A 31 -5.84 -10.49 26.29
C THR A 31 -6.01 -10.80 27.77
N SER A 32 -6.89 -11.75 28.12
CA SER A 32 -7.20 -12.11 29.52
C SER A 32 -6.49 -13.38 30.00
N TRP A 33 -5.63 -13.98 29.18
CA TRP A 33 -4.96 -15.23 29.52
C TRP A 33 -4.00 -15.04 30.70
N THR A 34 -4.05 -15.91 31.71
CA THR A 34 -3.34 -15.71 32.98
C THR A 34 -1.82 -15.73 32.86
N ASP A 35 -1.27 -16.63 32.03
CA ASP A 35 0.16 -16.65 31.69
C ASP A 35 0.41 -15.73 30.48
N PRO A 36 1.16 -14.63 30.63
CA PRO A 36 1.34 -13.68 29.53
C PRO A 36 2.00 -14.28 28.29
N LEU A 37 3.02 -15.12 28.48
CA LEU A 37 3.75 -15.72 27.35
C LEU A 37 2.87 -16.71 26.60
N GLN A 38 2.13 -17.57 27.31
CA GLN A 38 1.18 -18.48 26.67
C GLN A 38 0.06 -17.72 25.96
N GLY A 39 -0.44 -16.63 26.57
CA GLY A 39 -1.42 -15.75 25.95
C GLY A 39 -0.92 -15.15 24.64
N ALA A 40 0.33 -14.65 24.63
CA ALA A 40 0.98 -14.17 23.41
C ALA A 40 1.13 -15.27 22.35
N GLN A 41 1.54 -16.48 22.75
CA GLN A 41 1.70 -17.62 21.83
C GLN A 41 0.38 -18.03 21.17
N ILE A 42 -0.67 -18.23 21.98
CA ILE A 42 -2.02 -18.57 21.50
C ILE A 42 -2.55 -17.44 20.61
N GLY A 43 -2.38 -16.19 21.04
CA GLY A 43 -2.79 -15.02 20.29
C GLY A 43 -2.14 -14.89 18.93
N THR A 44 -0.83 -15.14 18.84
CA THR A 44 -0.08 -15.13 17.58
C THR A 44 -0.63 -16.16 16.60
N ILE A 45 -0.89 -17.38 17.08
CA ILE A 45 -1.44 -18.47 16.26
C ILE A 45 -2.85 -18.12 15.76
N LEU A 46 -3.71 -17.62 16.65
CA LEU A 46 -5.08 -17.21 16.30
C LEU A 46 -5.11 -16.03 15.34
N LEU A 47 -4.25 -15.03 15.53
CA LEU A 47 -4.08 -13.91 14.60
C LEU A 47 -3.66 -14.41 13.22
N ALA A 48 -2.69 -15.32 13.14
CA ALA A 48 -2.26 -15.90 11.88
C ALA A 48 -3.40 -16.63 11.16
N PHE A 49 -4.17 -17.45 11.90
CA PHE A 49 -5.34 -18.14 11.35
C PHE A 49 -6.43 -17.16 10.89
N PHE A 50 -6.69 -16.11 11.66
CA PHE A 50 -7.67 -15.09 11.30
C PHE A 50 -7.26 -14.34 10.02
N CYS A 51 -6.00 -13.96 9.90
CA CYS A 51 -5.44 -13.35 8.69
C CYS A 51 -5.57 -14.29 7.48
N LEU A 52 -5.22 -15.57 7.65
CA LEU A 52 -5.31 -16.58 6.59
C LEU A 52 -6.76 -16.81 6.15
N ARG A 53 -7.68 -16.97 7.11
CA ARG A 53 -9.13 -17.09 6.88
C ARG A 53 -9.69 -15.87 6.16
N THR A 54 -9.21 -14.68 6.50
CA THR A 54 -9.63 -13.43 5.87
C THR A 54 -9.12 -13.33 4.43
N PHE A 55 -7.83 -13.59 4.21
CA PHE A 55 -7.23 -13.57 2.89
C PHE A 55 -7.84 -14.60 1.93
N LEU A 56 -8.02 -15.84 2.40
CA LEU A 56 -8.60 -16.92 1.59
C LEU A 56 -10.09 -16.68 1.34
N GLY A 57 -10.85 -16.24 2.34
CA GLY A 57 -12.30 -16.13 2.27
C GLY A 57 -12.83 -14.85 1.60
N ASN A 58 -12.13 -13.72 1.71
CA ASN A 58 -12.64 -12.46 1.17
C ASN A 58 -12.45 -12.34 -0.36
N GLY A 59 -13.43 -11.81 -1.09
CA GLY A 59 -13.31 -11.63 -2.55
C GLY A 59 -13.31 -12.90 -3.39
N GLY A 60 -13.66 -14.06 -2.82
CA GLY A 60 -13.72 -15.33 -3.53
C GLY A 60 -12.38 -15.71 -4.17
N ARG A 61 -12.35 -15.76 -5.52
CA ARG A 61 -11.15 -16.10 -6.30
C ARG A 61 -10.25 -14.91 -6.63
N THR A 62 -10.61 -13.70 -6.21
CA THR A 62 -9.84 -12.48 -6.42
C THR A 62 -9.14 -12.04 -5.14
N ILE A 63 -7.99 -11.37 -5.27
CA ILE A 63 -7.31 -10.73 -4.13
C ILE A 63 -7.85 -9.31 -4.03
N THR A 64 -8.48 -9.00 -2.89
CA THR A 64 -9.06 -7.69 -2.58
C THR A 64 -8.09 -6.85 -1.73
N PRO A 65 -8.29 -5.52 -1.64
CA PRO A 65 -7.62 -4.69 -0.63
C PRO A 65 -7.65 -5.27 0.79
N LEU A 66 -8.78 -5.79 1.26
CA LEU A 66 -8.86 -6.47 2.56
C LEU A 66 -7.99 -7.75 2.59
N GLY A 67 -7.96 -8.52 1.51
CA GLY A 67 -7.06 -9.65 1.37
C GLY A 67 -5.60 -9.23 1.49
N VAL A 68 -5.18 -8.17 0.79
CA VAL A 68 -3.81 -7.63 0.90
C VAL A 68 -3.50 -7.21 2.33
N PHE A 69 -4.41 -6.50 2.99
CA PHE A 69 -4.26 -6.13 4.40
C PHE A 69 -4.00 -7.36 5.27
N ALA A 70 -4.85 -8.38 5.18
CA ALA A 70 -4.71 -9.60 5.98
C ALA A 70 -3.42 -10.38 5.67
N LEU A 71 -3.05 -10.49 4.39
CA LEU A 71 -1.82 -11.17 3.98
C LEU A 71 -0.58 -10.45 4.50
N VAL A 72 -0.58 -9.11 4.44
CA VAL A 72 0.58 -8.36 4.94
C VAL A 72 0.64 -8.42 6.46
N THR A 73 -0.47 -8.24 7.18
CA THR A 73 -0.51 -8.40 8.64
C THR A 73 -0.03 -9.77 9.10
N LEU A 74 -0.32 -10.84 8.35
CA LEU A 74 0.23 -12.17 8.61
C LEU A 74 1.77 -12.15 8.62
N PHE A 75 2.39 -11.50 7.65
CA PHE A 75 3.86 -11.47 7.51
C PHE A 75 4.56 -10.40 8.34
N THR A 76 3.90 -9.27 8.64
CA THR A 76 4.52 -8.11 9.32
C THR A 76 4.08 -7.95 10.77
N ALA A 77 3.13 -8.75 11.24
CA ALA A 77 2.74 -8.77 12.65
C ALA A 77 2.70 -10.18 13.23
N ALA A 78 1.96 -11.13 12.63
CA ALA A 78 1.85 -12.47 13.21
C ALA A 78 3.19 -13.23 13.19
N PHE A 79 3.90 -13.22 12.07
CA PHE A 79 5.24 -13.83 12.00
C PHE A 79 6.25 -13.15 12.95
N PRO A 80 6.37 -11.81 12.99
CA PRO A 80 7.18 -11.12 13.99
C PRO A 80 6.82 -11.43 15.44
N ALA A 81 5.53 -11.56 15.76
CA ALA A 81 5.10 -11.92 17.11
C ALA A 81 5.55 -13.33 17.51
N TYR A 82 5.60 -14.27 16.56
CA TYR A 82 6.16 -15.62 16.77
C TYR A 82 7.66 -15.57 17.04
N GLU A 83 8.41 -14.80 16.24
CA GLU A 83 9.86 -14.63 16.44
C GLU A 83 10.17 -13.93 17.77
N ALA A 84 9.27 -13.09 18.26
CA ALA A 84 9.43 -12.32 19.50
C ALA A 84 9.19 -13.12 20.80
N TRP A 85 8.78 -14.39 20.73
CA TRP A 85 8.46 -15.18 21.95
C TRP A 85 9.62 -15.34 22.92
N ASP A 86 10.86 -15.38 22.40
CA ASP A 86 12.08 -15.49 23.21
C ASP A 86 12.89 -14.18 23.21
N ASP A 87 12.29 -13.07 22.78
CA ASP A 87 12.97 -11.78 22.70
C ASP A 87 13.03 -11.12 24.09
N THR A 88 14.24 -11.02 24.62
CA THR A 88 14.48 -10.46 25.97
C THR A 88 14.35 -8.95 26.05
N ARG A 89 14.14 -8.26 24.91
CA ARG A 89 13.97 -6.80 24.87
C ARG A 89 12.60 -6.33 25.36
N VAL A 90 11.62 -7.22 25.42
CA VAL A 90 10.22 -6.90 25.77
C VAL A 90 9.70 -7.87 26.82
N SER A 91 8.80 -7.39 27.69
CA SER A 91 8.14 -8.27 28.66
C SER A 91 7.11 -9.17 27.95
N SER A 92 6.85 -10.33 28.54
CA SER A 92 5.80 -11.23 28.03
C SER A 92 4.40 -10.61 28.12
N GLU A 93 4.18 -9.68 29.07
CA GLU A 93 2.93 -8.95 29.22
C GLU A 93 2.72 -7.94 28.09
N ALA A 94 3.72 -7.12 27.81
CA ALA A 94 3.70 -6.22 26.68
C ALA A 94 3.54 -6.95 25.34
N LEU A 95 4.20 -8.11 25.19
CA LEU A 95 4.06 -8.94 24.00
C LEU A 95 2.61 -9.46 23.84
N ARG A 96 2.00 -9.99 24.90
CA ARG A 96 0.59 -10.42 24.90
C ARG A 96 -0.33 -9.26 24.52
N THR A 97 -0.13 -8.10 25.12
CA THR A 97 -0.92 -6.89 24.87
C THR A 97 -0.78 -6.43 23.41
N ALA A 98 0.45 -6.39 22.87
CA ALA A 98 0.70 -6.01 21.48
C ALA A 98 0.03 -6.98 20.48
N VAL A 99 0.10 -8.29 20.75
CA VAL A 99 -0.60 -9.31 19.96
C VAL A 99 -2.12 -9.11 20.03
N GLY A 100 -2.68 -8.96 21.23
CA GLY A 100 -4.11 -8.77 21.44
C GLY A 100 -4.64 -7.50 20.76
N LEU A 101 -3.93 -6.38 20.88
CA LEU A 101 -4.31 -5.11 20.23
C LEU A 101 -4.20 -5.19 18.70
N THR A 102 -3.16 -5.84 18.17
CA THR A 102 -3.02 -6.04 16.72
C THR A 102 -4.14 -6.94 16.20
N TYR A 103 -4.51 -7.95 16.98
CA TYR A 103 -5.61 -8.83 16.63
C TYR A 103 -6.94 -8.10 16.67
N LEU A 104 -7.20 -7.28 17.69
CA LEU A 104 -8.39 -6.42 17.75
C LEU A 104 -8.47 -5.48 16.55
N LEU A 105 -7.39 -4.80 16.18
CA LEU A 105 -7.34 -3.91 15.02
C LEU A 105 -7.66 -4.69 13.73
N THR A 106 -7.02 -5.84 13.54
CA THR A 106 -7.22 -6.69 12.36
C THR A 106 -8.66 -7.18 12.28
N PHE A 107 -9.24 -7.56 13.41
CA PHE A 107 -10.65 -7.96 13.54
C PHE A 107 -11.58 -6.81 13.14
N LEU A 108 -11.43 -5.62 13.71
CA LEU A 108 -12.27 -4.46 13.42
C LEU A 108 -12.21 -4.08 11.94
N VAL A 109 -11.00 -3.99 11.37
CA VAL A 109 -10.77 -3.71 9.95
C VAL A 109 -11.51 -4.72 9.08
N THR A 110 -11.38 -6.01 9.42
CA THR A 110 -12.01 -7.11 8.68
C THR A 110 -13.53 -7.00 8.75
N MET A 111 -14.10 -6.82 9.95
CA MET A 111 -15.54 -6.77 10.15
C MET A 111 -16.21 -5.61 9.41
N ILE A 112 -15.58 -4.43 9.39
CA ILE A 112 -16.11 -3.26 8.68
C ILE A 112 -16.03 -3.45 7.16
N SER A 113 -14.89 -3.93 6.65
CA SER A 113 -14.63 -3.96 5.21
C SER A 113 -15.09 -5.24 4.51
N TRP A 114 -15.43 -6.29 5.25
CA TRP A 114 -15.77 -7.62 4.71
C TRP A 114 -16.80 -7.57 3.58
N ARG A 115 -17.93 -6.86 3.83
CA ARG A 115 -19.09 -6.80 2.93
C ARG A 115 -18.81 -6.11 1.59
N PHE A 116 -17.75 -5.29 1.54
CA PHE A 116 -17.33 -4.55 0.37
C PHE A 116 -16.34 -5.35 -0.49
N GLY A 117 -15.64 -6.31 0.10
CA GLY A 117 -14.74 -7.23 -0.60
C GLY A 117 -15.50 -8.33 -1.35
N ARG A 118 -16.17 -7.96 -2.45
CA ARG A 118 -16.92 -8.88 -3.30
C ARG A 118 -16.05 -9.44 -4.41
N GLU A 119 -16.33 -10.66 -4.82
CA GLU A 119 -15.69 -11.24 -5.99
C GLU A 119 -16.08 -10.45 -7.26
N ILE A 120 -15.08 -9.97 -7.99
CA ILE A 120 -15.29 -9.24 -9.23
C ILE A 120 -15.63 -10.24 -10.33
N ARG A 121 -16.80 -10.07 -10.97
CA ARG A 121 -17.24 -10.92 -12.07
C ARG A 121 -16.36 -10.73 -13.31
N PHE A 122 -16.10 -11.84 -13.99
CA PHE A 122 -15.32 -11.89 -15.21
C PHE A 122 -16.19 -11.42 -16.35
N ASP A 123 -15.87 -10.23 -16.84
CA ASP A 123 -16.41 -9.70 -18.07
C ASP A 123 -15.22 -9.49 -19.01
N LYS A 124 -15.38 -9.78 -20.31
CA LYS A 124 -14.36 -9.52 -21.35
C LYS A 124 -14.25 -8.00 -21.61
N LYS A 125 -13.90 -7.23 -20.58
CA LYS A 125 -13.74 -5.79 -20.67
C LYS A 125 -12.43 -5.45 -21.38
N VAL A 126 -12.51 -4.42 -22.20
CA VAL A 126 -11.42 -3.83 -22.96
C VAL A 126 -11.26 -2.40 -22.51
N LEU A 127 -10.09 -2.04 -22.01
CA LEU A 127 -9.79 -0.69 -21.57
C LEU A 127 -9.73 0.27 -22.78
N PRO A 128 -10.55 1.34 -22.82
CA PRO A 128 -10.40 2.40 -23.82
C PRO A 128 -9.02 3.05 -23.70
N GLY A 129 -8.36 3.32 -24.84
CA GLY A 129 -7.03 3.94 -24.82
C GLY A 129 -5.92 3.04 -24.24
N ARG A 130 -6.10 1.71 -24.15
CA ARG A 130 -5.12 0.78 -23.57
C ARG A 130 -3.68 0.99 -24.06
N TRP A 131 -3.49 1.32 -25.33
CA TRP A 131 -2.17 1.55 -25.92
C TRP A 131 -1.52 2.82 -25.39
N LEU A 132 -2.30 3.85 -25.08
CA LEU A 132 -1.79 5.06 -24.43
C LEU A 132 -1.28 4.74 -23.02
N PHE A 133 -2.01 3.93 -22.24
CA PHE A 133 -1.53 3.48 -20.93
C PHE A 133 -0.22 2.69 -21.03
N ILE A 134 -0.09 1.79 -22.01
CA ILE A 134 1.15 1.03 -22.25
C ILE A 134 2.29 1.97 -22.65
N LEU A 135 2.07 2.86 -23.63
CA LEU A 135 3.11 3.75 -24.14
C LEU A 135 3.58 4.76 -23.10
N ILE A 136 2.65 5.38 -22.37
CA ILE A 136 2.98 6.28 -21.26
C ILE A 136 3.71 5.52 -20.16
N GLY A 137 3.24 4.31 -19.81
CA GLY A 137 3.89 3.49 -18.80
C GLY A 137 5.33 3.11 -19.17
N LEU A 138 5.57 2.73 -20.43
CA LEU A 138 6.91 2.48 -20.95
C LEU A 138 7.78 3.75 -20.94
N ALA A 139 7.22 4.90 -21.34
CA ALA A 139 7.93 6.17 -21.33
C ALA A 139 8.35 6.59 -19.92
N LEU A 140 7.47 6.46 -18.93
CA LEU A 140 7.79 6.75 -17.52
C LEU A 140 8.85 5.80 -16.98
N TYR A 141 8.75 4.51 -17.32
CA TYR A 141 9.74 3.53 -16.91
C TYR A 141 11.12 3.82 -17.53
N ALA A 142 11.17 4.12 -18.84
CA ALA A 142 12.40 4.47 -19.54
C ALA A 142 13.00 5.78 -18.99
N PHE A 143 12.15 6.77 -18.69
CA PHE A 143 12.57 8.00 -18.00
C PHE A 143 13.24 7.68 -16.68
N SER A 144 12.60 6.89 -15.81
CA SER A 144 13.18 6.50 -14.53
C SER A 144 14.51 5.76 -14.67
N TYR A 145 14.61 4.84 -15.64
CA TYR A 145 15.84 4.10 -15.90
C TYR A 145 16.98 5.05 -16.34
N GLN A 146 16.71 5.96 -17.28
CA GLN A 146 17.72 6.89 -17.78
C GLN A 146 18.19 7.89 -16.71
N PHE A 147 17.26 8.44 -15.92
CA PHE A 147 17.58 9.42 -14.88
C PHE A 147 18.19 8.80 -13.63
N ARG A 148 18.05 7.49 -13.41
CA ARG A 148 18.74 6.83 -12.30
C ARG A 148 20.25 6.96 -12.41
N ALA A 149 20.79 6.87 -13.63
CA ALA A 149 22.23 6.94 -13.88
C ALA A 149 22.82 8.33 -13.60
N SER A 150 22.02 9.40 -13.64
CA SER A 150 22.50 10.77 -13.52
C SER A 150 22.66 11.27 -12.08
N ASN A 151 22.09 10.57 -11.08
CA ASN A 151 22.03 11.00 -9.67
C ASN A 151 21.45 12.42 -9.45
N LEU A 152 20.84 13.04 -10.46
CA LEU A 152 20.37 14.43 -10.42
C LEU A 152 19.10 14.61 -9.58
N LEU A 153 18.30 13.55 -9.42
CA LEU A 153 17.01 13.59 -8.74
C LEU A 153 17.00 12.66 -7.51
N PRO A 154 16.31 13.05 -6.41
CA PRO A 154 16.07 12.18 -5.28
C PRO A 154 15.44 10.84 -5.72
N GLY A 155 15.89 9.73 -5.10
CA GLY A 155 15.45 8.39 -5.49
C GLY A 155 13.93 8.18 -5.46
N ILE A 156 13.18 8.89 -4.61
CA ILE A 156 11.71 8.80 -4.59
C ILE A 156 11.05 9.38 -5.85
N ILE A 157 11.63 10.43 -6.43
CA ILE A 157 11.16 11.07 -7.67
C ILE A 157 11.45 10.16 -8.87
N ILE A 158 12.55 9.41 -8.83
CA ILE A 158 12.92 8.46 -9.89
C ILE A 158 12.13 7.15 -9.77
N GLU A 159 11.92 6.63 -8.57
CA GLU A 159 11.25 5.34 -8.37
C GLU A 159 9.74 5.41 -8.58
N SER A 160 9.09 6.54 -8.28
CA SER A 160 7.63 6.66 -8.40
C SER A 160 7.13 6.49 -9.86
N PRO A 161 7.72 7.15 -10.88
CA PRO A 161 7.36 6.92 -12.27
C PRO A 161 7.68 5.50 -12.76
N ALA A 162 8.72 4.83 -12.25
CA ALA A 162 9.02 3.45 -12.61
C ALA A 162 7.91 2.50 -12.13
N ILE A 163 7.50 2.64 -10.87
CA ILE A 163 6.42 1.83 -10.26
C ILE A 163 5.11 2.08 -11.00
N VAL A 164 4.74 3.34 -11.20
CA VAL A 164 3.53 3.70 -11.96
C VAL A 164 3.61 3.16 -13.39
N GLY A 165 4.77 3.26 -14.03
CA GLY A 165 5.00 2.73 -15.38
C GLY A 165 4.74 1.22 -15.47
N ILE A 166 5.25 0.43 -14.53
CA ILE A 166 5.00 -1.02 -14.44
C ILE A 166 3.50 -1.29 -14.28
N LEU A 167 2.82 -0.58 -13.38
CA LEU A 167 1.38 -0.78 -13.13
C LEU A 167 0.53 -0.38 -14.35
N LEU A 168 0.87 0.71 -15.04
CA LEU A 168 0.17 1.17 -16.23
C LEU A 168 0.35 0.25 -17.44
N VAL A 169 1.57 -0.26 -17.67
CA VAL A 169 1.83 -1.27 -18.71
C VAL A 169 1.01 -2.52 -18.44
N SER A 170 1.01 -3.00 -17.19
CA SER A 170 0.23 -4.17 -16.77
C SER A 170 -1.26 -3.94 -16.96
N PHE A 171 -1.76 -2.79 -16.52
CA PHE A 171 -3.17 -2.42 -16.63
C PHE A 171 -3.63 -2.36 -18.09
N GLY A 172 -2.88 -1.68 -18.96
CA GLY A 172 -3.18 -1.58 -20.39
C GLY A 172 -3.08 -2.92 -21.14
N ALA A 173 -2.08 -3.73 -20.83
CA ALA A 173 -1.87 -5.01 -21.51
C ALA A 173 -2.88 -6.09 -21.08
N TRP A 174 -3.19 -6.16 -19.78
CA TRP A 174 -4.00 -7.23 -19.20
C TRP A 174 -5.51 -7.04 -19.42
N TRP A 175 -6.00 -5.80 -19.50
CA TRP A 175 -7.39 -5.50 -19.89
C TRP A 175 -7.59 -5.44 -21.41
N SER A 176 -7.10 -6.50 -22.08
CA SER A 176 -7.24 -6.72 -23.52
C SER A 176 -8.05 -8.00 -23.82
N ARG A 177 -8.68 -8.06 -25.00
CA ARG A 177 -9.35 -9.28 -25.50
C ARG A 177 -8.36 -10.40 -25.85
N SER A 178 -7.09 -10.06 -26.08
CA SER A 178 -6.09 -11.00 -26.61
C SER A 178 -5.42 -11.76 -25.47
N VAL A 179 -5.64 -13.07 -25.43
CA VAL A 179 -4.91 -13.97 -24.51
C VAL A 179 -3.42 -13.96 -24.84
N ILE A 180 -3.06 -13.84 -26.13
CA ILE A 180 -1.67 -13.73 -26.57
C ILE A 180 -1.01 -12.49 -25.95
N LEU A 181 -1.69 -11.34 -25.98
CA LEU A 181 -1.14 -10.11 -25.38
C LEU A 181 -0.97 -10.26 -23.86
N LEU A 182 -1.92 -10.89 -23.17
CA LEU A 182 -1.80 -11.20 -21.74
C LEU A 182 -0.55 -12.07 -21.47
N VAL A 183 -0.40 -13.18 -22.20
CA VAL A 183 0.72 -14.13 -22.02
C VAL A 183 2.07 -13.48 -22.36
N LEU A 184 2.16 -12.72 -23.45
CA LEU A 184 3.39 -12.05 -23.87
C LEU A 184 3.74 -10.86 -22.97
N SER A 185 2.75 -10.17 -22.40
CA SER A 185 2.99 -9.05 -21.49
C SER A 185 3.51 -9.50 -20.13
N LEU A 186 3.19 -10.72 -19.68
CA LEU A 186 3.63 -11.24 -18.39
C LEU A 186 5.17 -11.23 -18.24
N PRO A 187 5.97 -11.84 -19.14
CA PRO A 187 7.43 -11.78 -19.03
C PRO A 187 7.98 -10.36 -19.20
N VAL A 188 7.32 -9.49 -19.98
CA VAL A 188 7.72 -8.07 -20.10
C VAL A 188 7.56 -7.34 -18.77
N VAL A 189 6.40 -7.45 -18.13
CA VAL A 189 6.11 -6.83 -16.83
C VAL A 189 7.02 -7.39 -15.73
N LEU A 190 7.26 -8.70 -15.73
CA LEU A 190 8.21 -9.32 -14.80
C LEU A 190 9.65 -8.87 -15.04
N GLY A 191 10.05 -8.73 -16.31
CA GLY A 191 11.36 -8.21 -16.70
C GLY A 191 11.55 -6.75 -16.26
N MET A 192 10.55 -5.89 -16.50
CA MET A 192 10.54 -4.51 -15.99
C MET A 192 10.62 -4.47 -14.45
N SER A 193 9.89 -5.35 -13.77
CA SER A 193 9.94 -5.44 -12.30
C SER A 193 11.32 -5.88 -11.80
N ALA A 194 11.96 -6.84 -12.49
CA ALA A 194 13.30 -7.30 -12.15
C ALA A 194 14.35 -6.20 -12.38
N VAL A 195 14.32 -5.52 -13.52
CA VAL A 195 15.21 -4.38 -13.81
C VAL A 195 14.95 -3.23 -12.83
N TYR A 196 13.71 -2.98 -12.44
CA TYR A 196 13.43 -2.02 -11.37
C TYR A 196 14.15 -2.38 -10.07
N VAL A 197 14.09 -3.65 -9.65
CA VAL A 197 14.75 -4.11 -8.41
C VAL A 197 16.27 -4.03 -8.51
N LEU A 198 16.85 -4.36 -9.66
CA LEU A 198 18.29 -4.47 -9.83
C LEU A 198 18.97 -3.13 -10.12
N ASP A 199 18.35 -2.29 -10.97
CA ASP A 199 19.02 -1.14 -11.58
C ASP A 199 18.40 0.21 -11.15
N ILE A 200 17.08 0.28 -10.93
CA ILE A 200 16.39 1.54 -10.61
C ILE A 200 16.30 1.77 -9.10
N HIS A 201 16.01 0.70 -8.35
CA HIS A 201 15.76 0.77 -6.92
C HIS A 201 17.01 1.24 -6.16
N SER A 202 16.84 2.22 -5.27
CA SER A 202 17.96 2.79 -4.50
C SER A 202 18.55 1.88 -3.43
N GLY A 203 18.03 0.66 -3.25
CA GLY A 203 18.41 -0.27 -2.19
C GLY A 203 17.77 0.03 -0.82
N GLN A 204 17.17 1.21 -0.67
CA GLN A 204 16.41 1.63 0.49
C GLN A 204 14.89 1.54 0.23
N GLY A 205 14.14 1.04 1.21
CA GLY A 205 12.68 0.95 1.10
C GLY A 205 12.20 -0.26 0.29
N ARG A 206 12.58 -1.47 0.70
CA ARG A 206 12.16 -2.75 0.08
C ARG A 206 10.65 -2.96 0.04
N LEU A 207 9.92 -2.28 0.92
CA LEU A 207 8.46 -2.23 0.86
C LEU A 207 7.94 -1.64 -0.45
N ARG A 208 8.74 -0.82 -1.15
CA ARG A 208 8.42 -0.35 -2.50
C ARG A 208 8.40 -1.52 -3.50
N ILE A 209 9.35 -2.45 -3.39
CA ILE A 209 9.37 -3.70 -4.18
C ILE A 209 8.14 -4.54 -3.83
N ALA A 210 7.84 -4.70 -2.54
CA ALA A 210 6.64 -5.41 -2.09
C ALA A 210 5.36 -4.77 -2.64
N ALA A 211 5.26 -3.44 -2.67
CA ALA A 211 4.13 -2.72 -3.24
C ALA A 211 3.97 -3.02 -4.73
N VAL A 212 5.04 -3.01 -5.53
CA VAL A 212 4.97 -3.42 -6.95
C VAL A 212 4.42 -4.84 -7.08
N GLY A 213 4.99 -5.78 -6.32
CA GLY A 213 4.55 -7.18 -6.33
C GLY A 213 3.07 -7.34 -5.95
N LEU A 214 2.62 -6.67 -4.89
CA LEU A 214 1.22 -6.71 -4.44
C LEU A 214 0.28 -6.05 -5.44
N GLY A 215 0.65 -4.91 -6.04
CA GLY A 215 -0.16 -4.26 -7.06
C GLY A 215 -0.34 -5.12 -8.31
N LEU A 216 0.74 -5.71 -8.81
CA LEU A 216 0.69 -6.68 -9.91
C LEU A 216 -0.15 -7.90 -9.55
N LEU A 217 0.02 -8.43 -8.33
CA LEU A 217 -0.74 -9.58 -7.85
C LEU A 217 -2.25 -9.29 -7.78
N VAL A 218 -2.65 -8.11 -7.30
CA VAL A 218 -4.06 -7.68 -7.27
C VAL A 218 -4.60 -7.57 -8.70
N LEU A 219 -3.92 -6.85 -9.59
CA LEU A 219 -4.34 -6.72 -11.00
C LEU A 219 -4.48 -8.10 -11.68
N PHE A 220 -3.49 -8.96 -11.49
CA PHE A 220 -3.47 -10.30 -12.08
C PHE A 220 -4.58 -11.20 -11.50
N ALA A 221 -4.79 -11.16 -10.18
CA ALA A 221 -5.84 -11.93 -9.52
C ALA A 221 -7.24 -11.51 -9.99
N ILE A 222 -7.49 -10.21 -10.19
CA ILE A 222 -8.75 -9.72 -10.76
C ILE A 222 -8.92 -10.22 -12.20
N ARG A 223 -7.85 -10.22 -12.99
CA ARG A 223 -7.89 -10.60 -14.41
C ARG A 223 -8.07 -12.10 -14.65
N VAL A 224 -7.41 -12.95 -13.86
CA VAL A 224 -7.36 -14.41 -14.07
C VAL A 224 -8.35 -15.16 -13.17
N ARG A 225 -8.66 -14.63 -11.97
CA ARG A 225 -9.62 -15.20 -11.00
C ARG A 225 -9.35 -16.66 -10.63
N GLY A 226 -8.07 -17.01 -10.49
CA GLY A 226 -7.66 -18.32 -10.00
C GLY A 226 -7.55 -18.31 -8.48
N PHE A 227 -8.28 -19.19 -7.78
CA PHE A 227 -8.06 -19.39 -6.33
C PHE A 227 -6.62 -19.81 -6.03
N TRP A 228 -5.99 -20.54 -6.97
CA TRP A 228 -4.57 -20.90 -6.90
C TRP A 228 -3.64 -19.68 -6.77
N ILE A 229 -4.04 -18.48 -7.22
CA ILE A 229 -3.23 -17.26 -7.09
C ILE A 229 -3.10 -16.86 -5.62
N LYS A 230 -4.17 -17.05 -4.83
CA LYS A 230 -4.11 -16.84 -3.38
C LYS A 230 -3.19 -17.85 -2.71
N LEU A 231 -3.33 -19.13 -3.06
CA LEU A 231 -2.46 -20.18 -2.54
C LEU A 231 -0.99 -19.91 -2.89
N LEU A 232 -0.73 -19.50 -4.14
CA LEU A 232 0.61 -19.11 -4.59
C LEU A 232 1.12 -17.90 -3.81
N ALA A 233 0.29 -16.89 -3.55
CA ALA A 233 0.70 -15.73 -2.77
C ALA A 233 1.13 -16.09 -1.33
N ILE A 234 0.42 -17.04 -0.70
CA ILE A 234 0.80 -17.55 0.63
C ILE A 234 2.14 -18.28 0.57
N VAL A 235 2.34 -19.15 -0.41
CA VAL A 235 3.57 -19.96 -0.54
C VAL A 235 4.77 -19.11 -0.99
N MET A 236 4.56 -18.16 -1.90
CA MET A 236 5.59 -17.28 -2.43
C MET A 236 6.01 -16.19 -1.44
N GLY A 237 5.13 -15.80 -0.50
CA GLY A 237 5.43 -14.81 0.53
C GLY A 237 6.72 -15.11 1.30
N PRO A 238 6.85 -16.27 1.96
CA PRO A 238 8.08 -16.70 2.61
C PRO A 238 9.29 -16.72 1.68
N GLY A 239 9.14 -17.21 0.45
CA GLY A 239 10.21 -17.21 -0.55
C GLY A 239 10.71 -15.80 -0.87
N ALA A 240 9.79 -14.85 -1.06
CA ALA A 240 10.12 -13.45 -1.28
C ALA A 240 10.82 -12.83 -0.05
N LEU A 241 10.36 -13.15 1.17
CA LEU A 241 11.00 -12.70 2.40
C LEU A 241 12.43 -13.24 2.54
N MET A 242 12.70 -14.50 2.16
CA MET A 242 14.05 -15.06 2.14
C MET A 242 14.97 -14.35 1.14
N VAL A 243 14.46 -14.01 -0.06
CA VAL A 243 15.21 -13.23 -1.05
C VAL A 243 15.51 -11.84 -0.48
N PHE A 244 14.52 -11.16 0.10
CA PHE A 244 14.73 -9.85 0.71
C PHE A 244 15.69 -9.89 1.89
N ALA A 245 15.69 -10.94 2.70
CA ALA A 245 16.66 -11.13 3.77
C ALA A 245 18.08 -11.26 3.21
N THR A 246 18.25 -12.05 2.15
CA THR A 246 19.53 -12.25 1.46
C THR A 246 20.06 -10.94 0.88
N LEU A 247 19.20 -10.20 0.17
CA LEU A 247 19.52 -8.85 -0.33
C LEU A 247 19.82 -7.87 0.82
N ARG A 248 19.35 -8.13 2.05
CA ARG A 248 19.68 -7.31 3.23
C ARG A 248 21.09 -7.54 3.67
N LYS A 249 21.46 -8.80 3.83
CA LYS A 249 22.80 -9.18 4.25
C LYS A 249 23.84 -8.69 3.24
N ALA A 250 23.59 -8.90 1.95
CA ALA A 250 24.46 -8.41 0.89
C ALA A 250 24.66 -6.88 0.95
N HIS A 251 23.58 -6.11 1.11
CA HIS A 251 23.68 -4.67 1.23
C HIS A 251 24.39 -4.22 2.52
N GLN A 252 24.12 -4.86 3.66
CA GLN A 252 24.80 -4.56 4.91
C GLN A 252 26.30 -4.82 4.82
N GLU A 253 26.69 -5.91 4.16
CA GLU A 253 28.08 -6.28 3.91
C GLU A 253 28.76 -5.29 2.97
N SER A 254 28.05 -4.76 1.96
CA SER A 254 28.58 -3.71 1.08
C SER A 254 28.81 -2.37 1.79
N ILE A 255 28.09 -2.10 2.89
CA ILE A 255 28.29 -0.86 3.67
C ILE A 255 29.51 -0.99 4.58
N ASN A 256 29.64 -2.12 5.29
CA ASN A 256 30.83 -2.41 6.10
C ASN A 256 31.01 -3.92 6.21
N LYS A 257 32.24 -4.40 5.97
CA LYS A 257 32.55 -5.83 6.07
C LYS A 257 32.29 -6.33 7.49
N GLY A 258 31.61 -7.46 7.61
CA GLY A 258 31.21 -8.06 8.89
C GLY A 258 29.91 -7.50 9.50
N ASN A 259 29.27 -6.47 8.92
CA ASN A 259 27.99 -5.96 9.43
C ASN A 259 26.84 -6.97 9.30
N SER A 260 26.96 -7.96 8.44
CA SER A 260 25.97 -9.03 8.26
C SER A 260 26.19 -10.21 9.22
N ALA A 261 27.32 -10.26 9.92
CA ALA A 261 27.62 -11.34 10.86
C ALA A 261 26.56 -11.39 11.98
N ASN A 262 26.07 -12.60 12.26
CA ASN A 262 25.03 -12.88 13.27
C ASN A 262 23.67 -12.18 13.02
N ARG A 263 23.41 -11.71 11.79
CA ARG A 263 22.11 -11.15 11.40
C ARG A 263 21.31 -12.13 10.56
N THR A 264 20.00 -12.20 10.79
CA THR A 264 19.05 -12.98 9.99
C THR A 264 18.67 -12.28 8.70
N GLY A 265 18.80 -10.95 8.64
CA GLY A 265 18.37 -10.13 7.50
C GLY A 265 16.85 -9.87 7.49
N LEU A 266 16.13 -10.43 8.47
CA LEU A 266 14.69 -10.24 8.68
C LEU A 266 14.39 -9.25 9.81
N GLU A 267 15.41 -8.66 10.44
CA GLU A 267 15.23 -7.72 11.57
C GLU A 267 14.39 -6.52 11.14
N SER A 268 14.50 -6.10 9.87
CA SER A 268 13.63 -5.06 9.33
C SER A 268 12.15 -5.41 9.42
N LEU A 269 11.80 -6.69 9.26
CA LEU A 269 10.44 -7.18 9.26
C LEU A 269 9.96 -7.40 10.70
N THR A 270 10.83 -7.90 11.58
CA THR A 270 10.47 -8.28 12.94
C THR A 270 10.52 -7.12 13.94
N ASP A 271 11.55 -6.26 13.85
CA ASP A 271 11.78 -5.17 14.81
C ASP A 271 10.59 -4.21 14.96
N PRO A 272 9.79 -3.87 13.93
CA PRO A 272 8.68 -2.95 14.14
C PRO A 272 7.59 -3.47 15.08
N PHE A 273 7.32 -4.77 15.05
CA PHE A 273 6.38 -5.36 16.00
C PHE A 273 6.96 -5.39 17.42
N VAL A 274 8.26 -5.71 17.56
CA VAL A 274 8.94 -5.69 18.86
C VAL A 274 9.03 -4.26 19.41
N THR A 275 9.25 -3.27 18.55
CA THR A 275 9.24 -1.84 18.92
C THR A 275 7.88 -1.44 19.46
N PHE A 276 6.79 -1.92 18.86
CA PHE A 276 5.45 -1.72 19.40
C PHE A 276 5.28 -2.39 20.77
N ALA A 277 5.66 -3.66 20.93
CA ALA A 277 5.60 -4.30 22.25
C ALA A 277 6.40 -3.50 23.29
N ASN A 278 7.60 -3.02 22.96
CA ASN A 278 8.38 -2.16 23.85
C ASN A 278 7.70 -0.82 24.16
N LEU A 279 6.90 -0.26 23.24
CA LEU A 279 6.07 0.91 23.56
C LEU A 279 5.02 0.59 24.63
N VAL A 280 4.47 -0.61 24.65
CA VAL A 280 3.56 -1.01 25.74
C VAL A 280 4.30 -1.03 27.07
N ASP A 281 5.48 -1.67 27.13
CA ASP A 281 6.33 -1.70 28.34
C ASP A 281 6.70 -0.29 28.82
N LEU A 282 7.14 0.59 27.91
CA LEU A 282 7.53 1.95 28.26
C LEU A 282 6.36 2.77 28.80
N HIS A 283 5.15 2.54 28.29
CA HIS A 283 3.96 3.22 28.79
C HIS A 283 3.61 2.74 30.20
N GLU A 284 3.64 1.43 30.43
CA GLU A 284 3.38 0.84 31.76
C GLU A 284 4.40 1.32 32.81
N GLN A 285 5.63 1.60 32.39
CA GLN A 285 6.68 2.19 33.22
C GLN A 285 6.55 3.72 33.40
N GLY A 286 5.56 4.37 32.78
CA GLY A 286 5.38 5.83 32.82
C GLY A 286 6.48 6.61 32.09
N ARG A 287 7.15 6.01 31.10
CA ARG A 287 8.34 6.58 30.44
C ARG A 287 8.04 7.42 29.20
N PHE A 288 6.79 7.45 28.74
CA PHE A 288 6.35 8.41 27.73
C PHE A 288 4.84 8.67 27.84
N GLU A 289 4.43 9.79 27.25
CA GLU A 289 3.03 10.18 27.12
C GLU A 289 2.56 10.07 25.67
N PHE A 290 1.28 9.71 25.51
CA PHE A 290 0.63 9.62 24.21
C PHE A 290 0.64 10.98 23.50
N GLN A 291 1.01 10.98 22.22
CA GLN A 291 1.22 12.21 21.46
C GLN A 291 -0.07 12.80 20.84
N GLY A 292 -1.20 12.14 21.03
CA GLY A 292 -2.46 12.50 20.39
C GLY A 292 -2.40 12.37 18.87
N GLY A 293 -3.25 13.12 18.17
CA GLY A 293 -3.38 13.07 16.70
C GLY A 293 -2.29 13.80 15.93
N LYS A 294 -1.24 14.30 16.57
CA LYS A 294 -0.17 15.10 15.93
C LYS A 294 0.44 14.37 14.72
N ASN A 295 0.62 13.05 14.82
CA ASN A 295 1.21 12.24 13.75
C ASN A 295 0.43 12.26 12.44
N LEU A 296 -0.89 12.52 12.49
CA LEU A 296 -1.73 12.62 11.30
C LEU A 296 -1.35 13.80 10.40
N LEU A 297 -0.63 14.79 10.93
CA LEU A 297 -0.15 15.96 10.19
C LEU A 297 1.20 15.73 9.51
N THR A 298 1.96 14.71 9.94
CA THR A 298 3.31 14.43 9.43
C THR A 298 3.37 14.13 7.91
N PRO A 299 2.32 13.61 7.24
CA PRO A 299 2.33 13.50 5.79
C PRO A 299 2.35 14.84 5.06
N LEU A 300 1.96 15.93 5.72
CA LEU A 300 1.93 17.28 5.14
C LEU A 300 3.29 17.98 5.20
N THR A 301 4.23 17.50 6.01
CA THR A 301 5.57 18.09 6.17
C THR A 301 6.30 18.40 4.86
N PRO A 302 6.24 17.57 3.80
CA PRO A 302 6.95 17.87 2.54
C PRO A 302 6.35 19.00 1.72
N ILE A 303 5.10 19.38 1.98
CA ILE A 303 4.35 20.40 1.22
C ILE A 303 3.99 21.62 2.05
N ALA A 304 4.19 21.54 3.37
CA ALA A 304 3.92 22.63 4.28
C ALA A 304 5.04 23.69 4.21
N PRO A 305 4.71 24.97 4.37
CA PRO A 305 5.70 26.03 4.53
C PRO A 305 6.63 25.73 5.72
N GLU A 306 7.91 26.11 5.62
CA GLU A 306 8.88 25.96 6.72
C GLU A 306 8.47 26.71 8.00
N SER A 307 7.60 27.72 7.88
CA SER A 307 7.06 28.47 9.02
C SER A 307 6.03 27.70 9.84
N TRP A 308 5.51 26.57 9.33
CA TRP A 308 4.56 25.75 10.07
C TRP A 308 5.30 24.81 11.02
N ASP A 309 5.04 24.93 12.32
CA ASP A 309 5.55 24.01 13.33
C ASP A 309 4.81 22.66 13.23
N LEU A 310 5.28 21.80 12.33
CA LEU A 310 4.74 20.46 12.14
C LEU A 310 5.46 19.43 12.99
N PRO A 311 4.73 18.46 13.57
CA PRO A 311 5.33 17.44 14.40
C PRO A 311 6.29 16.57 13.58
N ARG A 312 7.36 16.11 14.24
CA ARG A 312 8.29 15.15 13.66
C ARG A 312 7.58 13.81 13.48
N ALA A 313 7.86 13.10 12.38
CA ALA A 313 7.25 11.80 12.14
C ALA A 313 7.62 10.80 13.25
N VAL A 314 6.65 9.96 13.65
CA VAL A 314 6.77 8.96 14.73
C VAL A 314 8.10 8.22 14.69
N GLY A 315 8.50 7.78 13.49
CA GLY A 315 9.68 6.94 13.38
C GLY A 315 10.97 7.61 13.86
N TYR A 316 11.06 8.93 13.82
CA TYR A 316 12.21 9.68 14.37
C TYR A 316 12.08 9.87 15.88
N GLU A 317 10.86 10.07 16.38
CA GLU A 317 10.60 10.19 17.83
C GLU A 317 10.86 8.88 18.58
N LEU A 318 10.51 7.73 17.95
CA LEU A 318 10.76 6.41 18.52
C LEU A 318 12.24 6.08 18.72
N VAL A 319 13.15 6.76 18.00
CA VAL A 319 14.60 6.54 18.15
C VAL A 319 15.04 6.85 19.58
N LYS A 320 14.45 7.87 20.22
CA LYS A 320 14.77 8.28 21.60
C LYS A 320 14.57 7.15 22.61
N TYR A 321 13.65 6.23 22.31
CA TYR A 321 13.27 5.15 23.20
C TYR A 321 13.92 3.82 22.80
N TRP A 322 14.03 3.55 21.50
CA TRP A 322 14.53 2.27 21.00
C TRP A 322 16.05 2.23 20.85
N LYS A 323 16.66 3.35 20.44
CA LYS A 323 18.10 3.52 20.22
C LYS A 323 18.55 4.93 20.62
N PRO A 324 18.52 5.25 21.92
CA PRO A 324 18.85 6.59 22.42
C PRO A 324 20.24 7.05 21.98
N GLU A 325 21.19 6.12 21.78
CA GLU A 325 22.53 6.42 21.26
C GLU A 325 22.54 6.99 19.84
N LYS A 326 21.43 6.85 19.10
CA LYS A 326 21.21 7.41 17.77
C LYS A 326 20.24 8.59 17.76
N ALA A 327 19.73 9.01 18.91
CA ALA A 327 18.87 10.19 19.03
C ALA A 327 19.70 11.49 19.16
N ILE A 328 20.84 11.57 18.47
CA ILE A 328 21.73 12.73 18.45
C ILE A 328 21.72 13.38 17.06
N PRO A 329 22.02 14.69 16.92
CA PRO A 329 21.89 15.41 15.65
C PRO A 329 22.61 14.77 14.45
N LYS A 330 23.74 14.09 14.72
CA LYS A 330 24.50 13.33 13.70
C LYS A 330 23.68 12.24 12.99
N TYR A 331 22.62 11.74 13.63
CA TYR A 331 21.77 10.66 13.15
C TYR A 331 20.31 11.10 12.97
N ASP A 332 20.05 12.38 12.70
CA ASP A 332 18.69 12.90 12.51
C ASP A 332 17.91 12.24 11.36
N TRP A 333 18.61 11.57 10.45
CA TRP A 333 18.05 10.76 9.36
C TRP A 333 17.63 9.34 9.79
N TYR A 334 18.06 8.86 10.96
CA TYR A 334 17.74 7.52 11.46
C TYR A 334 16.29 7.47 11.95
N SER A 335 15.54 6.45 11.55
CA SER A 335 14.17 6.22 12.01
C SER A 335 13.94 4.74 12.31
N VAL A 336 12.99 4.49 13.21
CA VAL A 336 12.48 3.17 13.58
C VAL A 336 10.98 3.13 13.24
N ALA A 337 10.38 1.95 13.09
CA ALA A 337 8.94 1.83 12.88
C ALA A 337 8.33 1.05 14.06
N ALA A 338 7.04 1.26 14.33
CA ALA A 338 6.29 0.52 15.36
C ALA A 338 5.05 -0.20 14.77
N ASN A 339 5.05 -0.51 13.47
CA ASN A 339 3.87 -1.01 12.75
C ASN A 339 2.63 -0.11 12.85
N ALA A 340 1.56 -0.40 12.09
CA ALA A 340 0.35 0.42 12.12
C ALA A 340 -0.33 0.41 13.50
N THR A 341 -0.43 -0.76 14.16
CA THR A 341 -1.03 -0.88 15.49
C THR A 341 -0.28 -0.03 16.51
N GLY A 342 1.05 -0.08 16.50
CA GLY A 342 1.86 0.69 17.43
C GLY A 342 1.81 2.19 17.17
N GLU A 343 1.64 2.63 15.93
CA GLU A 343 1.41 4.05 15.65
C GLU A 343 0.06 4.55 16.20
N TRP A 344 -1.02 3.77 16.03
CA TRP A 344 -2.32 4.10 16.64
C TRP A 344 -2.27 4.06 18.16
N TYR A 345 -1.52 3.11 18.74
CA TYR A 345 -1.26 3.07 20.17
C TYR A 345 -0.44 4.28 20.66
N TRP A 346 0.57 4.70 19.92
CA TRP A 346 1.37 5.88 20.25
C TRP A 346 0.54 7.17 20.29
N MET A 347 -0.49 7.27 19.46
CA MET A 347 -1.38 8.43 19.44
C MET A 347 -2.31 8.49 20.66
N TRP A 348 -3.04 7.42 20.97
CA TRP A 348 -4.09 7.44 22.03
C TRP A 348 -4.21 6.12 22.82
N GLY A 349 -3.15 5.34 22.93
CA GLY A 349 -3.14 4.03 23.57
C GLY A 349 -4.12 3.04 22.93
N SER A 350 -4.71 2.17 23.74
CA SER A 350 -5.67 1.16 23.27
C SER A 350 -6.91 1.78 22.59
N ILE A 351 -7.34 2.98 23.02
CA ILE A 351 -8.44 3.71 22.37
C ILE A 351 -8.04 4.10 20.94
N GLY A 352 -6.80 4.55 20.75
CA GLY A 352 -6.24 4.84 19.44
C GLY A 352 -6.27 3.64 18.51
N VAL A 353 -5.98 2.44 19.01
CA VAL A 353 -6.07 1.18 18.23
C VAL A 353 -7.50 0.90 17.76
N VAL A 354 -8.51 1.15 18.61
CA VAL A 354 -9.92 1.01 18.23
C VAL A 354 -10.29 2.01 17.14
N ILE A 355 -9.96 3.30 17.34
CA ILE A 355 -10.18 4.36 16.34
C ILE A 355 -9.49 4.00 15.03
N GLY A 356 -8.24 3.54 15.09
CA GLY A 356 -7.47 3.08 13.95
C GLY A 356 -8.14 1.92 13.23
N GLY A 357 -8.65 0.93 13.96
CA GLY A 357 -9.43 -0.16 13.39
C GLY A 357 -10.67 0.31 12.62
N LEU A 358 -11.38 1.32 13.15
CA LEU A 358 -12.52 1.94 12.47
C LEU A 358 -12.10 2.69 11.21
N VAL A 359 -11.11 3.57 11.31
CA VAL A 359 -10.61 4.41 10.20
C VAL A 359 -10.04 3.53 9.08
N LEU A 360 -9.16 2.58 9.42
CA LEU A 360 -8.57 1.66 8.46
C LEU A 360 -9.62 0.73 7.86
N GLY A 361 -10.60 0.27 8.66
CA GLY A 361 -11.72 -0.54 8.19
C GLY A 361 -12.55 0.20 7.14
N LEU A 362 -12.90 1.47 7.40
CA LEU A 362 -13.61 2.32 6.45
C LEU A 362 -12.76 2.64 5.22
N GLY A 363 -11.47 2.91 5.37
CA GLY A 363 -10.55 3.14 4.25
C GLY A 363 -10.43 1.92 3.34
N ILE A 364 -10.27 0.73 3.90
CA ILE A 364 -10.21 -0.53 3.14
C ILE A 364 -11.57 -0.87 2.50
N ALA A 365 -12.68 -0.56 3.18
CA ALA A 365 -14.02 -0.67 2.59
C ALA A 365 -14.16 0.25 1.36
N LEU A 366 -13.68 1.48 1.47
CA LEU A 366 -13.66 2.45 0.37
C LEU A 366 -12.79 1.96 -0.79
N PHE A 367 -11.60 1.40 -0.52
CA PHE A 367 -10.74 0.82 -1.56
C PHE A 367 -11.39 -0.38 -2.23
N ASN A 368 -12.01 -1.29 -1.47
CA ASN A 368 -12.76 -2.42 -2.02
C ASN A 368 -13.90 -1.94 -2.94
N TRP A 369 -14.64 -0.92 -2.49
CA TRP A 369 -15.67 -0.28 -3.29
C TRP A 369 -15.09 0.35 -4.55
N ALA A 370 -13.99 1.11 -4.45
CA ALA A 370 -13.36 1.80 -5.57
C ALA A 370 -12.82 0.84 -6.62
N VAL A 371 -12.16 -0.25 -6.22
CA VAL A 371 -11.72 -1.32 -7.14
C VAL A 371 -12.94 -1.92 -7.84
N THR A 372 -14.00 -2.27 -7.10
CA THR A 372 -15.20 -2.89 -7.68
C THR A 372 -15.94 -1.94 -8.63
N ARG A 373 -16.14 -0.70 -8.21
CA ARG A 373 -16.87 0.35 -8.94
C ARG A 373 -16.10 0.82 -10.16
N GLY A 374 -14.79 1.04 -10.01
CA GLY A 374 -13.86 1.36 -11.07
C GLY A 374 -13.86 0.25 -12.11
N HIS A 375 -13.65 -1.00 -11.70
CA HIS A 375 -13.72 -2.16 -12.60
C HIS A 375 -15.07 -2.27 -13.33
N ALA A 376 -16.18 -2.05 -12.62
CA ALA A 376 -17.52 -2.09 -13.18
C ALA A 376 -17.70 -1.07 -14.33
N ALA A 377 -17.12 0.12 -14.20
CA ALA A 377 -17.30 1.24 -15.12
C ALA A 377 -16.16 1.46 -16.11
N LEU A 378 -15.13 0.59 -16.15
CA LEU A 378 -13.90 0.77 -16.95
C LEU A 378 -14.12 1.16 -18.42
N GLN A 379 -15.20 0.68 -19.05
CA GLN A 379 -15.47 0.92 -20.46
C GLN A 379 -16.42 2.08 -20.73
N THR A 380 -17.18 2.51 -19.71
CA THR A 380 -18.34 3.39 -19.89
C THR A 380 -18.12 4.77 -19.29
N ARG A 381 -17.19 4.93 -18.35
CA ARG A 381 -16.95 6.20 -17.65
C ARG A 381 -15.48 6.59 -17.70
N TRP A 382 -15.22 7.85 -18.01
CA TRP A 382 -13.87 8.41 -18.13
C TRP A 382 -13.06 8.37 -16.83
N TRP A 383 -13.73 8.50 -15.67
CA TRP A 383 -13.09 8.48 -14.35
C TRP A 383 -12.75 7.07 -13.87
N ALA A 384 -13.31 6.03 -14.49
CA ALA A 384 -13.22 4.66 -13.99
C ALA A 384 -11.80 4.06 -14.02
N PRO A 385 -10.97 4.30 -15.06
CA PRO A 385 -9.57 3.90 -15.05
C PRO A 385 -8.79 4.51 -13.89
N ALA A 386 -8.98 5.82 -13.64
CA ALA A 386 -8.34 6.53 -12.54
C ALA A 386 -8.74 5.92 -11.18
N LEU A 387 -10.05 5.75 -10.94
CA LEU A 387 -10.54 5.17 -9.69
C LEU A 387 -10.03 3.74 -9.48
N PHE A 388 -9.98 2.93 -10.54
CA PHE A 388 -9.53 1.55 -10.46
C PHE A 388 -8.03 1.44 -10.14
N ILE A 389 -7.18 2.11 -10.93
CA ILE A 389 -5.73 1.98 -10.77
C ILE A 389 -5.26 2.59 -9.45
N THR A 390 -5.82 3.74 -9.04
CA THR A 390 -5.46 4.37 -7.77
C THR A 390 -5.87 3.53 -6.57
N ALA A 391 -7.03 2.88 -6.62
CA ALA A 391 -7.46 1.96 -5.56
C ALA A 391 -6.56 0.71 -5.47
N VAL A 392 -6.07 0.22 -6.61
CA VAL A 392 -5.06 -0.85 -6.66
C VAL A 392 -3.73 -0.36 -6.06
N THR A 393 -3.29 0.85 -6.37
CA THR A 393 -2.05 1.43 -5.85
C THR A 393 -2.12 1.70 -4.35
N PHE A 394 -3.26 2.16 -3.84
CA PHE A 394 -3.53 2.23 -2.41
C PHE A 394 -3.47 0.86 -1.74
N ALA A 395 -4.09 -0.16 -2.34
CA ALA A 395 -4.07 -1.52 -1.83
C ALA A 395 -2.64 -2.11 -1.82
N ALA A 396 -1.88 -1.87 -2.89
CA ALA A 396 -0.49 -2.26 -3.03
C ALA A 396 0.41 -1.63 -1.94
N GLY A 397 0.15 -0.37 -1.61
CA GLY A 397 0.86 0.35 -0.55
C GLY A 397 0.49 -0.08 0.87
N LEU A 398 -0.53 -0.93 1.08
CA LEU A 398 -0.93 -1.35 2.45
C LEU A 398 0.22 -2.01 3.22
N GLY A 399 1.23 -2.55 2.53
CA GLY A 399 2.44 -3.01 3.20
C GLY A 399 3.29 -1.91 3.80
N ASP A 400 3.38 -0.74 3.16
CA ASP A 400 4.00 0.45 3.77
C ASP A 400 3.23 0.90 5.02
N LEU A 401 1.89 0.84 4.97
CA LEU A 401 1.03 1.22 6.09
C LEU A 401 1.17 0.27 7.28
N ILE A 402 0.97 -1.02 7.07
CA ILE A 402 0.94 -2.00 8.17
C ILE A 402 2.32 -2.13 8.81
N TRP A 403 3.40 -2.09 8.02
CA TRP A 403 4.76 -2.20 8.52
C TRP A 403 5.30 -0.88 9.10
N GLY A 404 5.08 0.23 8.39
CA GLY A 404 5.79 1.49 8.61
C GLY A 404 4.94 2.62 9.16
N GLY A 405 3.62 2.48 9.13
CA GLY A 405 2.70 3.51 9.58
C GLY A 405 2.21 4.47 8.49
N LEU A 406 1.32 5.37 8.89
CA LEU A 406 0.62 6.35 8.06
C LEU A 406 1.60 7.29 7.36
N HIS A 407 2.60 7.82 8.08
CA HIS A 407 3.58 8.74 7.48
C HIS A 407 4.27 8.12 6.25
N ILE A 408 4.83 6.92 6.42
CA ILE A 408 5.55 6.23 5.35
C ILE A 408 4.62 5.87 4.20
N TYR A 409 3.41 5.40 4.53
CA TYR A 409 2.39 5.07 3.54
C TYR A 409 2.03 6.26 2.67
N TRP A 410 1.67 7.39 3.27
CA TRP A 410 1.26 8.58 2.52
C TRP A 410 2.42 9.17 1.73
N PHE A 411 3.59 9.33 2.35
CA PHE A 411 4.78 9.89 1.69
C PHE A 411 5.18 9.12 0.43
N ARG A 412 4.99 7.79 0.42
CA ARG A 412 5.32 6.93 -0.73
C ARG A 412 4.18 6.75 -1.72
N THR A 413 2.94 6.78 -1.27
CA THR A 413 1.78 6.44 -2.11
C THR A 413 1.20 7.66 -2.80
N LEU A 414 1.17 8.84 -2.15
CA LEU A 414 0.60 10.07 -2.72
C LEU A 414 1.22 10.49 -4.05
N PRO A 415 2.56 10.52 -4.22
CA PRO A 415 3.15 10.91 -5.49
C PRO A 415 2.75 9.97 -6.64
N ARG A 416 2.60 8.68 -6.36
CA ARG A 416 2.20 7.66 -7.35
C ARG A 416 0.75 7.87 -7.78
N ILE A 417 -0.14 8.10 -6.82
CA ILE A 417 -1.57 8.35 -7.08
C ILE A 417 -1.76 9.64 -7.87
N GLY A 418 -1.07 10.73 -7.48
CA GLY A 418 -1.14 12.00 -8.21
C GLY A 418 -0.77 11.82 -9.68
N LEU A 419 0.31 11.06 -9.94
CA LEU A 419 0.75 10.74 -11.30
C LEU A 419 -0.27 9.86 -12.05
N GLU A 420 -0.82 8.82 -11.42
CA GLU A 420 -1.83 7.94 -12.01
C GLU A 420 -3.13 8.67 -12.38
N ILE A 421 -3.61 9.55 -11.50
CA ILE A 421 -4.80 10.38 -11.75
C ILE A 421 -4.55 11.29 -12.94
N ALA A 422 -3.42 11.99 -12.98
CA ALA A 422 -3.06 12.88 -14.08
C ALA A 422 -3.02 12.13 -15.42
N ILE A 423 -2.42 10.93 -15.44
CA ILE A 423 -2.34 10.10 -16.65
C ILE A 423 -3.70 9.57 -17.07
N ALA A 424 -4.50 9.06 -16.13
CA ALA A 424 -5.83 8.56 -16.46
C ALA A 424 -6.72 9.68 -17.02
N PHE A 425 -6.63 10.89 -16.47
CA PHE A 425 -7.30 12.07 -17.00
C PHE A 425 -6.81 12.43 -18.41
N PHE A 426 -5.49 12.45 -18.63
CA PHE A 426 -4.90 12.70 -19.95
C PHE A 426 -5.37 11.67 -20.99
N VAL A 427 -5.36 10.38 -20.66
CA VAL A 427 -5.83 9.33 -21.57
C VAL A 427 -7.31 9.50 -21.87
N ALA A 428 -8.14 9.80 -20.87
CA ALA A 428 -9.56 10.07 -21.07
C ALA A 428 -9.79 11.26 -22.00
N PHE A 429 -9.03 12.35 -21.82
CA PHE A 429 -9.09 13.55 -22.65
C PHE A 429 -8.73 13.24 -24.12
N VAL A 430 -7.61 12.55 -24.36
CA VAL A 430 -7.18 12.16 -25.72
C VAL A 430 -8.20 11.24 -26.40
N VAL A 431 -8.71 10.23 -25.68
CA VAL A 431 -9.74 9.33 -26.22
C VAL A 431 -11.03 10.08 -26.54
N GLY A 432 -11.43 11.04 -25.68
CA GLY A 432 -12.58 11.90 -25.90
C GLY A 432 -12.44 12.74 -27.18
N ILE A 433 -11.31 13.42 -27.36
CA ILE A 433 -11.04 14.21 -28.57
C ILE A 433 -11.09 13.35 -29.83
N VAL A 434 -10.40 12.19 -29.83
CA VAL A 434 -10.39 11.29 -31.00
C VAL A 434 -11.80 10.79 -31.33
N SER A 435 -12.66 10.60 -30.33
CA SER A 435 -14.05 10.18 -30.56
C SER A 435 -14.90 11.26 -31.22
N LEU A 436 -14.72 12.54 -30.87
CA LEU A 436 -15.42 13.67 -31.49
C LEU A 436 -15.07 13.76 -32.98
N PHE A 437 -13.78 13.71 -33.33
CA PHE A 437 -13.33 13.76 -34.72
C PHE A 437 -13.78 12.56 -35.57
N ARG A 438 -14.00 11.40 -34.95
CA ARG A 438 -14.53 10.22 -35.66
C ARG A 438 -16.03 10.31 -35.89
N SER A 439 -16.79 10.88 -34.96
CA SER A 439 -18.23 11.05 -35.06
C SER A 439 -18.63 12.01 -36.19
N ASP A 440 -17.86 13.09 -36.40
CA ASP A 440 -18.09 14.02 -37.51
C ASP A 440 -17.84 13.37 -38.87
N LYS A 441 -16.84 12.49 -38.95
CA LYS A 441 -16.53 11.77 -40.19
C LYS A 441 -17.61 10.77 -40.58
N THR A 442 -18.30 10.17 -39.60
CA THR A 442 -19.41 9.24 -39.89
C THR A 442 -20.66 9.98 -40.36
N ARG A 443 -20.98 11.12 -39.73
CA ARG A 443 -22.10 11.98 -40.15
C ARG A 443 -21.92 12.61 -41.54
N LEU A 444 -20.71 13.03 -41.88
CA LEU A 444 -20.41 13.57 -43.22
C LEU A 444 -20.49 12.52 -44.33
N THR A 445 -20.25 11.24 -44.01
CA THR A 445 -20.33 10.17 -45.01
C THR A 445 -21.79 9.73 -45.23
N GLU A 446 -22.59 9.64 -44.16
CA GLU A 446 -24.04 9.38 -44.27
C GLU A 446 -24.78 10.52 -44.99
N SER A 447 -24.42 11.79 -44.76
CA SER A 447 -25.05 12.91 -45.48
C SER A 447 -24.68 12.97 -46.97
N THR A 448 -23.51 12.43 -47.34
CA THR A 448 -23.08 12.39 -48.76
C THR A 448 -23.73 11.22 -49.50
N GLU A 449 -23.96 10.08 -48.84
CA GLU A 449 -24.69 8.95 -49.42
C GLU A 449 -26.20 9.22 -49.54
N GLU A 450 -26.81 10.00 -48.64
CA GLU A 450 -28.21 10.45 -48.78
C GLU A 450 -28.41 11.50 -49.90
N GLU A 451 -27.41 12.35 -50.16
CA GLU A 451 -27.44 13.28 -51.31
C GLU A 451 -27.20 12.57 -52.65
N GLU A 452 -26.45 11.46 -52.69
CA GLU A 452 -26.20 10.71 -53.92
C GLU A 452 -27.38 9.79 -54.31
N LEU A 453 -28.22 9.38 -53.34
CA LEU A 453 -29.43 8.57 -53.55
C LEU A 453 -30.71 9.37 -53.86
N THR A 454 -30.68 10.70 -53.83
CA THR A 454 -31.84 11.56 -54.12
C THR A 454 -31.88 12.16 -55.53
N SER A 455 -30.99 11.73 -56.44
CA SER A 455 -30.92 12.25 -57.81
C SER A 455 -31.59 11.39 -58.91
N GLU A 456 -32.30 10.30 -58.56
CA GLU A 456 -33.18 9.61 -59.53
C GLU A 456 -34.60 10.20 -59.54
N PRO A 457 -35.15 10.59 -60.72
CA PRO A 457 -36.48 11.20 -60.80
C PRO A 457 -37.55 10.11 -60.87
N VAL A 458 -38.27 9.87 -59.77
CA VAL A 458 -39.49 9.04 -59.78
C VAL A 458 -40.73 9.91 -59.59
N GLN A 459 -41.68 9.60 -60.46
CA GLN A 459 -42.91 10.30 -60.81
C GLN A 459 -43.87 10.55 -59.65
N ALA A 460 -44.58 11.67 -59.77
CA ALA A 460 -45.71 12.08 -58.95
C ALA A 460 -46.90 11.11 -59.06
N VAL A 461 -47.52 10.78 -57.92
CA VAL A 461 -48.96 10.44 -57.82
C VAL A 461 -49.51 10.98 -56.49
N ASN A 462 -50.65 11.69 -56.59
CA ASN A 462 -51.46 12.33 -55.55
C ASN A 462 -52.32 11.35 -54.73
N ALA A 463 -52.63 11.72 -53.47
CA ALA A 463 -53.96 11.68 -52.80
C ALA A 463 -53.77 11.96 -51.28
N ILE A 464 -54.14 13.13 -50.75
CA ILE A 464 -55.43 13.50 -50.13
C ILE A 464 -55.92 12.49 -49.07
N GLU A 465 -55.86 12.87 -47.79
CA GLU A 465 -57.05 12.94 -46.91
C GLU A 465 -56.81 13.81 -45.66
N ARG A 466 -57.74 14.73 -45.42
CA ARG A 466 -57.86 15.61 -44.24
C ARG A 466 -58.69 14.91 -43.17
N VAL A 467 -58.38 15.09 -41.88
CA VAL A 467 -59.39 15.44 -40.85
C VAL A 467 -58.71 16.32 -39.80
N ALA A 468 -59.32 17.47 -39.56
CA ALA A 468 -59.01 18.43 -38.51
C ALA A 468 -59.76 18.08 -37.23
N ASP A 469 -59.22 18.49 -36.07
CA ASP A 469 -60.01 19.15 -35.03
C ASP A 469 -59.06 19.88 -34.06
N GLU A 470 -59.31 21.18 -33.95
CA GLU A 470 -58.83 22.20 -33.01
C GLU A 470 -60.14 22.76 -32.34
N PRO A 471 -60.17 23.76 -31.43
CA PRO A 471 -59.12 24.51 -30.73
C PRO A 471 -59.47 24.86 -29.24
N VAL A 472 -58.78 25.90 -28.71
CA VAL A 472 -59.16 26.92 -27.69
C VAL A 472 -58.14 26.95 -26.53
N SER A 473 -57.14 27.86 -26.58
CA SER A 473 -57.05 29.23 -25.99
C SER A 473 -56.81 29.20 -24.46
N GLU A 474 -56.04 30.07 -23.78
CA GLU A 474 -55.57 31.44 -24.03
C GLU A 474 -54.47 31.78 -22.98
N THR A 475 -53.52 32.65 -23.37
CA THR A 475 -52.83 33.73 -22.61
C THR A 475 -52.57 33.62 -21.09
N ASP A 476 -51.34 33.91 -20.62
CA ASP A 476 -51.00 35.29 -20.17
C ASP A 476 -49.55 35.50 -19.64
N SER A 477 -48.97 36.61 -20.12
CA SER A 477 -48.07 37.62 -19.50
C SER A 477 -46.83 37.31 -18.61
N GLU A 478 -45.69 37.88 -19.05
CA GLU A 478 -44.48 38.37 -18.34
C GLU A 478 -44.78 39.34 -17.14
N PRO A 479 -43.84 39.79 -16.26
CA PRO A 479 -42.39 40.02 -16.47
C PRO A 479 -41.40 39.79 -15.28
N GLU A 480 -40.09 39.89 -15.57
CA GLU A 480 -38.96 40.27 -14.67
C GLU A 480 -39.13 41.72 -14.12
N PRO A 481 -38.31 42.32 -13.21
CA PRO A 481 -36.91 42.04 -12.81
C PRO A 481 -36.57 42.29 -11.30
N VAL A 482 -35.28 42.26 -10.93
CA VAL A 482 -34.50 43.35 -10.28
C VAL A 482 -33.25 42.80 -9.57
N SER A 483 -32.14 43.48 -9.87
CA SER A 483 -30.77 43.45 -9.35
C SER A 483 -30.58 44.20 -8.01
N GLU A 484 -29.67 43.74 -7.14
CA GLU A 484 -28.94 44.53 -6.12
C GLU A 484 -27.72 43.67 -5.68
N VAL A 485 -26.48 43.94 -6.10
CA VAL A 485 -25.50 44.97 -5.70
C VAL A 485 -25.10 44.91 -4.20
N GLU A 486 -23.83 44.55 -4.04
CA GLU A 486 -22.92 44.53 -2.87
C GLU A 486 -22.96 45.77 -1.95
N PRO A 487 -22.49 45.68 -0.68
CA PRO A 487 -21.06 45.94 -0.43
C PRO A 487 -20.39 45.21 0.77
N GLU A 488 -19.14 44.77 0.58
CA GLU A 488 -18.05 44.83 1.59
C GLU A 488 -17.69 46.31 1.88
N PRO A 489 -17.08 46.76 3.02
CA PRO A 489 -15.85 46.16 3.61
C PRO A 489 -15.62 46.37 5.13
N VAL A 490 -14.47 45.87 5.61
CA VAL A 490 -13.40 46.58 6.39
C VAL A 490 -12.78 45.65 7.47
N PRO A 491 -11.43 45.58 7.56
CA PRO A 491 -10.70 44.63 8.38
C PRO A 491 -10.40 45.17 9.79
N ALA A 492 -10.27 44.28 10.77
CA ALA A 492 -9.82 44.62 12.12
C ALA A 492 -8.42 44.03 12.41
N ALA A 493 -7.46 44.94 12.38
CA ALA A 493 -6.20 45.06 13.15
C ALA A 493 -5.58 43.82 13.82
N GLU A 494 -4.33 43.58 13.41
CA GLU A 494 -3.25 42.99 14.21
C GLU A 494 -2.96 43.81 15.47
N PRO A 495 -2.56 43.18 16.58
CA PRO A 495 -1.67 43.80 17.55
C PRO A 495 -0.24 43.28 17.41
N GLU A 496 0.67 44.26 17.37
CA GLU A 496 2.13 44.18 17.40
C GLU A 496 2.73 43.38 18.57
N PRO A 497 4.00 42.93 18.42
CA PRO A 497 4.67 42.06 19.38
C PRO A 497 5.18 42.81 20.60
N VAL A 498 4.91 42.26 21.79
CA VAL A 498 5.51 42.71 23.05
C VAL A 498 6.92 42.11 23.16
N MET A 499 7.91 42.98 23.07
CA MET A 499 9.29 42.73 23.50
C MET A 499 9.32 42.62 25.03
N VAL A 500 9.61 41.44 25.56
CA VAL A 500 10.12 41.28 26.93
C VAL A 500 11.57 40.81 26.82
N ALA A 501 12.48 41.73 27.07
CA ALA A 501 13.81 41.38 27.54
C ALA A 501 13.67 41.01 29.02
N ASP A 502 14.05 39.79 29.39
CA ASP A 502 14.61 39.59 30.73
C ASP A 502 15.72 38.55 30.71
N SER A 503 16.82 39.02 31.28
CA SER A 503 18.00 38.33 31.79
C SER A 503 17.65 37.23 32.79
N GLY A 504 18.29 36.07 32.68
CA GLY A 504 18.15 35.01 33.68
C GLY A 504 19.09 33.84 33.45
N GLU A 505 20.25 33.92 34.10
CA GLU A 505 21.18 32.87 34.53
C GLU A 505 21.16 31.48 33.87
N GLN A 506 22.31 31.13 33.28
CA GLN A 506 22.76 29.75 33.11
C GLN A 506 22.82 29.03 34.46
N VAL A 507 21.91 28.09 34.69
CA VAL A 507 22.05 27.07 35.73
C VAL A 507 22.58 25.80 35.07
N VAL A 508 23.84 25.49 35.40
CA VAL A 508 24.48 24.19 35.16
C VAL A 508 23.79 23.14 36.03
N PRO A 509 23.31 21.99 35.50
CA PRO A 509 23.01 20.85 36.33
C PRO A 509 24.22 19.93 36.43
N GLU A 510 24.53 19.62 37.68
CA GLU A 510 25.56 18.73 38.18
C GLU A 510 25.54 17.35 37.52
N SER A 511 26.75 16.81 37.36
CA SER A 511 27.03 15.42 37.04
C SER A 511 26.57 14.48 38.17
N GLY A 512 25.51 13.71 37.94
CA GLY A 512 25.15 12.50 38.70
C GLY A 512 25.55 11.21 37.97
N PRO A 513 25.61 10.05 38.66
CA PRO A 513 26.73 9.11 38.56
C PRO A 513 26.68 8.15 37.35
N ALA A 514 27.87 7.69 36.99
CA ALA A 514 28.16 6.72 35.94
C ALA A 514 27.27 5.46 36.03
N VAL A 515 26.41 5.29 35.02
CA VAL A 515 25.74 4.01 34.75
C VAL A 515 26.78 3.05 34.21
N THR A 516 27.10 2.04 35.00
CA THR A 516 27.92 0.89 34.62
C THR A 516 27.25 0.17 33.44
N VAL A 517 27.87 0.29 32.27
CA VAL A 517 27.48 -0.46 31.07
C VAL A 517 27.78 -1.94 31.31
N VAL A 518 26.75 -2.69 31.69
CA VAL A 518 26.78 -4.16 31.71
C VAL A 518 26.88 -4.62 30.25
N LYS A 519 28.03 -5.19 29.87
CA LYS A 519 28.18 -5.95 28.64
C LYS A 519 27.23 -7.16 28.71
N GLN A 520 26.08 -7.08 28.05
CA GLN A 520 25.26 -8.25 27.78
C GLN A 520 25.92 -9.10 26.70
N SER A 521 26.48 -10.23 27.13
CA SER A 521 26.85 -11.34 26.26
C SER A 521 25.58 -11.97 25.69
N ALA A 522 25.45 -12.03 24.37
CA ALA A 522 24.32 -12.68 23.70
C ALA A 522 24.35 -14.21 23.88
N PRO A 523 23.19 -14.89 24.02
CA PRO A 523 23.12 -16.34 24.18
C PRO A 523 23.43 -17.10 22.87
N ASP A 524 23.91 -18.33 23.04
CA ASP A 524 24.46 -19.22 22.01
C ASP A 524 23.39 -19.68 21.00
N ASN A 525 23.63 -19.39 19.70
CA ASN A 525 22.65 -19.42 18.62
C ASN A 525 22.51 -20.80 17.93
N LYS A 526 22.35 -21.87 18.71
CA LYS A 526 22.08 -23.22 18.17
C LYS A 526 20.59 -23.50 17.93
N ASN A 527 19.68 -22.73 18.53
CA ASN A 527 18.23 -22.95 18.44
C ASN A 527 17.55 -22.28 17.22
N ASP A 528 18.09 -21.19 16.66
CA ASP A 528 17.44 -20.49 15.52
C ASP A 528 17.45 -21.34 14.25
N ASN A 529 18.51 -22.13 14.04
CA ASN A 529 18.58 -23.07 12.92
C ASN A 529 17.54 -24.19 13.04
N THR A 530 17.15 -24.58 14.25
CA THR A 530 16.09 -25.58 14.46
C THR A 530 14.72 -24.99 14.21
N LYS A 531 14.47 -23.74 14.63
CA LYS A 531 13.21 -23.02 14.36
C LYS A 531 13.01 -22.74 12.87
N LEU A 532 14.06 -22.27 12.18
CA LEU A 532 14.05 -22.09 10.72
C LEU A 532 13.88 -23.42 9.99
N ARG A 533 14.43 -24.54 10.51
CA ARG A 533 14.25 -25.88 9.93
C ARG A 533 12.87 -26.47 10.20
N VAL A 534 12.24 -26.20 11.34
CA VAL A 534 10.85 -26.64 11.63
C VAL A 534 9.85 -25.83 10.80
N ALA A 535 10.06 -24.52 10.67
CA ALA A 535 9.31 -23.70 9.71
C ALA A 535 9.55 -24.19 8.28
N ALA A 536 10.81 -24.35 7.86
CA ALA A 536 11.13 -24.86 6.53
C ALA A 536 10.64 -26.30 6.28
N ALA A 537 10.57 -27.18 7.28
CA ALA A 537 10.06 -28.55 7.14
C ALA A 537 8.52 -28.60 7.07
N ALA A 538 7.83 -27.70 7.79
CA ALA A 538 6.40 -27.49 7.63
C ALA A 538 6.05 -26.84 6.27
N PHE A 539 6.99 -26.10 5.66
CA PHE A 539 6.80 -25.41 4.38
C PHE A 539 7.42 -26.13 3.15
N ALA A 540 8.37 -27.06 3.32
CA ALA A 540 9.04 -27.80 2.24
C ALA A 540 8.17 -28.91 1.64
N THR A 541 7.07 -29.27 2.27
CA THR A 541 6.09 -30.23 1.73
C THR A 541 5.27 -29.68 0.55
N ALA A 542 5.47 -28.41 0.13
CA ALA A 542 4.62 -27.74 -0.88
C ALA A 542 5.35 -27.07 -2.07
N GLY A 543 6.57 -27.50 -2.43
CA GLY A 543 7.12 -27.45 -3.81
C GLY A 543 7.45 -26.10 -4.50
N ALA A 544 8.58 -26.11 -5.25
CA ALA A 544 9.03 -25.16 -6.29
C ALA A 544 9.82 -23.88 -5.91
N ALA A 545 10.43 -23.79 -4.72
CA ALA A 545 11.39 -22.72 -4.39
C ALA A 545 12.83 -22.94 -4.91
N GLY A 546 13.11 -24.10 -5.51
CA GLY A 546 14.48 -24.53 -5.86
C GLY A 546 15.13 -23.83 -7.06
N ALA A 547 14.35 -23.39 -8.05
CA ALA A 547 14.91 -22.92 -9.33
C ALA A 547 15.48 -21.49 -9.28
N ILE A 548 14.85 -20.58 -8.51
CA ILE A 548 15.31 -19.19 -8.36
C ILE A 548 16.48 -19.13 -7.37
N GLY A 549 16.44 -19.94 -6.31
CA GLY A 549 17.58 -20.10 -5.39
C GLY A 549 18.82 -20.69 -6.06
N TRP A 550 18.65 -21.55 -7.07
CA TRP A 550 19.75 -22.11 -7.85
C TRP A 550 20.39 -21.07 -8.81
N LEU A 551 19.59 -20.21 -9.44
CA LEU A 551 20.07 -19.14 -10.34
C LEU A 551 20.84 -18.02 -9.62
N VAL A 552 20.50 -17.71 -8.37
CA VAL A 552 21.21 -16.72 -7.55
C VAL A 552 22.50 -17.28 -6.94
N ARG A 553 22.59 -18.61 -6.76
CA ARG A 553 23.72 -19.27 -6.11
C ARG A 553 24.87 -19.63 -7.05
N THR A 554 24.67 -19.56 -8.38
CA THR A 554 25.64 -20.02 -9.39
C THR A 554 26.47 -18.93 -10.05
N ARG A 555 26.46 -17.67 -9.58
CA ARG A 555 27.51 -16.70 -9.97
C ARG A 555 28.73 -16.87 -9.06
N PRO A 556 29.91 -17.31 -9.57
CA PRO A 556 31.12 -17.31 -8.77
C PRO A 556 31.56 -15.86 -8.53
N ASN A 557 31.48 -15.41 -7.27
CA ASN A 557 31.90 -14.07 -6.82
C ASN A 557 33.35 -13.71 -7.22
N ALA A 558 34.20 -14.70 -7.51
CA ALA A 558 35.59 -14.48 -7.85
C ALA A 558 35.82 -13.69 -9.15
N GLU A 559 34.97 -13.81 -10.18
CA GLU A 559 35.15 -13.07 -11.44
C GLU A 559 34.66 -11.62 -11.37
N VAL A 560 33.67 -11.34 -10.51
CA VAL A 560 33.17 -9.97 -10.28
C VAL A 560 34.14 -9.20 -9.39
N ASP A 561 34.70 -9.86 -8.37
CA ASP A 561 35.73 -9.29 -7.50
C ASP A 561 37.03 -9.01 -8.28
N ALA A 562 37.47 -9.92 -9.16
CA ALA A 562 38.66 -9.69 -9.99
C ALA A 562 38.49 -8.54 -11.01
N ARG A 563 37.29 -8.33 -11.54
CA ARG A 563 37.00 -7.20 -12.45
C ARG A 563 36.91 -5.87 -11.72
N ALA A 564 36.33 -5.86 -10.52
CA ALA A 564 36.25 -4.68 -9.67
C ALA A 564 37.62 -4.28 -9.11
N GLU A 565 38.44 -5.26 -8.72
CA GLU A 565 39.81 -5.03 -8.26
C GLU A 565 40.73 -4.55 -9.38
N LYS A 566 40.57 -5.07 -10.62
CA LYS A 566 41.27 -4.56 -11.80
C LYS A 566 40.87 -3.12 -12.16
N LEU A 567 39.57 -2.80 -12.12
CA LEU A 567 39.06 -1.43 -12.35
C LEU A 567 39.54 -0.44 -11.28
N LEU A 568 39.60 -0.87 -10.02
CA LEU A 568 40.13 -0.04 -8.92
C LEU A 568 41.66 0.14 -9.04
N HIS A 569 42.39 -0.87 -9.49
CA HIS A 569 43.83 -0.72 -9.75
C HIS A 569 44.11 0.18 -10.96
N GLU A 570 43.30 0.12 -12.02
CA GLU A 570 43.43 1.01 -13.19
C GLU A 570 43.04 2.46 -12.84
N MET A 571 42.07 2.68 -11.94
CA MET A 571 41.63 4.03 -11.54
C MET A 571 42.56 4.75 -10.55
N PHE A 572 43.38 4.02 -9.78
CA PHE A 572 44.20 4.59 -8.70
C PHE A 572 45.72 4.51 -8.93
N ASN A 573 46.18 4.03 -10.09
CA ASN A 573 47.61 3.89 -10.42
C ASN A 573 47.99 4.43 -11.81
N GLU A 574 47.44 5.57 -12.23
CA GLU A 574 48.11 6.41 -13.24
C GLU A 574 48.64 7.70 -12.59
N LYS A 575 49.95 7.91 -12.79
CA LYS A 575 50.73 9.07 -12.36
C LYS A 575 50.33 10.35 -13.08
#